data_AF-A0A1M3P581-F1
#
_entry.id   AF-A0A1M3P581-F1
#
_cell.length_a   1.000
_cell.length_b   1.000
_cell.length_c   1.000
_cell.angle_alpha   90.00
_cell.angle_beta   90.00
_cell.angle_gamma   90.00
#
_symmetry.space_group_name_H-M   'P 1'
#
loop_
_entity.id
_entity.type
_entity.pdbx_description
1 polymer ?
#
loop_
_entity_poly.entity_id
_entity_poly.type
_entity_poly.pdbx_seq_one_letter_code
_entity_poly.pdbx_strand_id
1 'polypeptide(L)'
;MTTQIDSELATDVAEALEVTGLRLTADQVRELLQGEDELVSELEEWGVDDTELRGQLASLLSQRLLGEPWPTYGDIARGKGEDAFHQRLQQAAIARGYEVVAP
;
A
#
# COMPACT_ATOMS: atom_id res chain seq x y z
N MET A 1 9.84 17.70 -11.96
CA MET A 1 8.58 17.59 -12.72
C MET A 1 7.68 16.83 -11.77
N THR A 2 6.66 17.46 -11.18
CA THR A 2 5.80 16.77 -10.21
C THR A 2 4.89 15.84 -10.99
N THR A 3 5.06 14.53 -10.82
CA THR A 3 4.18 13.56 -11.49
C THR A 3 2.76 13.73 -10.95
N GLN A 4 1.80 13.97 -11.84
CA GLN A 4 0.43 14.26 -11.46
C GLN A 4 -0.33 12.94 -11.38
N ILE A 5 -0.67 12.51 -10.16
CA ILE A 5 -1.50 11.32 -9.95
C ILE A 5 -2.94 11.67 -10.30
N ASP A 6 -3.42 11.17 -11.43
CA ASP A 6 -4.79 11.34 -11.86
C ASP A 6 -5.76 10.46 -11.03
N SER A 7 -7.05 10.54 -11.33
CA SER A 7 -8.09 9.89 -10.51
C SER A 7 -8.25 8.41 -10.83
N GLU A 8 -7.88 7.97 -12.04
CA GLU A 8 -7.94 6.57 -12.45
C GLU A 8 -6.83 5.80 -11.73
N LEU A 9 -5.58 6.25 -11.85
CA LEU A 9 -4.45 5.65 -11.15
C LEU A 9 -4.65 5.62 -9.62
N ALA A 10 -5.19 6.70 -9.04
CA ALA A 10 -5.47 6.74 -7.61
C ALA A 10 -6.52 5.68 -7.18
N THR A 11 -7.49 5.38 -8.05
CA THR A 11 -8.51 4.35 -7.79
C THR A 11 -7.89 2.97 -7.90
N ASP A 12 -7.15 2.71 -8.97
CA ASP A 12 -6.48 1.43 -9.22
C ASP A 12 -5.53 1.05 -8.07
N VAL A 13 -4.74 2.02 -7.59
CA VAL A 13 -3.83 1.81 -6.45
C VAL A 13 -4.61 1.55 -5.15
N ALA A 14 -5.73 2.24 -4.93
CA ALA A 14 -6.57 1.99 -3.76
C ALA A 14 -7.14 0.56 -3.77
N GLU A 15 -7.62 0.09 -4.93
CA GLU A 15 -8.14 -1.27 -5.10
C GLU A 15 -7.01 -2.32 -4.94
N ALA A 16 -5.84 -2.08 -5.53
CA ALA A 16 -4.69 -2.98 -5.41
C ALA A 16 -4.21 -3.15 -3.96
N LEU A 17 -4.33 -2.08 -3.15
CA LEU A 17 -3.94 -2.07 -1.73
C LEU A 17 -4.97 -2.70 -0.79
N GLU A 18 -6.17 -3.08 -1.26
CA GLU A 18 -7.14 -3.80 -0.42
C GLU A 18 -6.61 -5.16 0.08
N VAL A 19 -5.59 -5.73 -0.59
CA VAL A 19 -4.84 -6.90 -0.10
C VAL A 19 -4.24 -6.69 1.29
N THR A 20 -4.00 -5.44 1.69
CA THR A 20 -3.50 -5.07 3.02
C THR A 20 -4.59 -5.07 4.11
N GLY A 21 -5.86 -5.28 3.73
CA GLY A 21 -7.02 -5.15 4.61
C GLY A 21 -7.40 -3.69 4.89
N LEU A 22 -6.92 -2.76 4.07
CA LEU A 22 -7.14 -1.32 4.19
C LEU A 22 -7.77 -0.79 2.92
N ARG A 23 -8.75 0.10 3.06
CA ARG A 23 -9.32 0.87 1.96
C ARG A 23 -8.82 2.30 2.04
N LEU A 24 -8.17 2.74 0.97
CA LEU A 24 -7.61 4.09 0.86
C LEU A 24 -8.56 4.98 0.08
N THR A 25 -8.64 6.25 0.46
CA THR A 25 -9.24 7.29 -0.38
C THR A 25 -8.25 7.76 -1.44
N ALA A 26 -8.74 8.41 -2.51
CA ALA A 26 -7.88 8.99 -3.54
C ALA A 26 -6.86 10.00 -2.96
N ASP A 27 -7.23 10.76 -1.92
CA ASP A 27 -6.29 11.69 -1.26
C ASP A 27 -5.22 10.95 -0.44
N GLN A 28 -5.56 9.84 0.21
CA GLN A 28 -4.60 8.99 0.91
C GLN A 28 -3.62 8.33 -0.07
N VAL A 29 -4.09 7.91 -1.25
CA VAL A 29 -3.22 7.39 -2.30
C VAL A 29 -2.27 8.47 -2.82
N ARG A 30 -2.78 9.69 -3.07
CA ARG A 30 -1.93 10.82 -3.48
C ARG A 30 -0.87 11.16 -2.45
N GLU A 31 -1.20 11.12 -1.16
CA GLU A 31 -0.24 11.33 -0.09
C GLU A 31 0.79 10.19 -0.02
N LEU A 32 0.35 8.94 -0.21
CA LEU A 32 1.22 7.77 -0.19
C LEU A 32 2.30 7.84 -1.27
N LEU A 33 1.89 8.20 -2.49
CA LEU A 33 2.76 8.28 -3.67
C LEU A 33 3.49 9.63 -3.79
N GLN A 34 3.28 10.56 -2.85
CA GLN A 34 3.92 11.87 -2.89
C GLN A 34 5.43 11.75 -2.73
N GLY A 35 6.17 12.04 -3.79
CA GLY A 35 7.64 11.94 -3.82
C GLY A 35 8.17 10.62 -4.38
N GLU A 36 7.27 9.70 -4.76
CA GLU A 36 7.61 8.40 -5.36
C GLU A 36 7.51 8.48 -6.90
N ASP A 37 8.16 9.48 -7.51
CA ASP A 37 8.01 9.78 -8.94
C ASP A 37 8.38 8.59 -9.86
N GLU A 38 9.35 7.76 -9.44
CA GLU A 38 9.75 6.54 -10.15
C GLU A 38 8.63 5.48 -10.10
N LEU A 39 8.12 5.17 -8.90
CA LEU A 39 7.03 4.22 -8.71
C LEU A 39 5.76 4.66 -9.45
N VAL A 40 5.43 5.96 -9.45
CA VAL A 40 4.29 6.47 -10.21
C VAL A 40 4.49 6.22 -11.71
N SER A 41 5.69 6.49 -12.23
CA SER A 41 6.01 6.24 -13.64
C SER A 41 5.91 4.77 -14.01
N GLU A 42 6.36 3.87 -13.10
CA GLU A 42 6.23 2.43 -13.31
C GLU A 42 4.77 1.97 -13.26
N LEU A 43 3.96 2.50 -12.35
CA LEU A 43 2.52 2.19 -12.28
C LEU A 43 1.79 2.66 -13.55
N GLU A 44 2.17 3.80 -14.13
CA GLU A 44 1.63 4.28 -15.40
C GLU A 44 2.07 3.41 -16.60
N GLU A 45 3.28 2.85 -16.57
CA GLU A 45 3.84 2.05 -17.67
C GLU A 45 3.38 0.58 -17.65
N TRP A 46 3.32 -0.02 -16.47
CA TRP A 46 3.09 -1.45 -16.27
C TRP A 46 1.73 -1.79 -15.66
N GLY A 47 1.06 -0.81 -15.05
CA GLY A 47 -0.21 -0.98 -14.37
C GLY A 47 -0.08 -1.55 -12.95
N VAL A 48 -1.12 -1.33 -12.14
CA VAL A 48 -1.14 -1.75 -10.71
C VAL A 48 -1.25 -3.26 -10.51
N ASP A 49 -1.66 -3.99 -11.55
CA ASP A 49 -1.81 -5.44 -11.55
C ASP A 49 -0.46 -6.18 -11.53
N ASP A 50 0.63 -5.47 -11.84
CA ASP A 50 1.96 -6.04 -11.73
C ASP A 50 2.25 -6.43 -10.26
N THR A 51 2.62 -7.69 -10.07
CA THR A 51 2.81 -8.25 -8.73
C THR A 51 3.98 -7.63 -7.98
N GLU A 52 5.02 -7.17 -8.69
CA GLU A 52 6.16 -6.50 -8.08
C GLU A 52 5.74 -5.11 -7.61
N LEU A 53 5.07 -4.33 -8.46
CA LEU A 53 4.57 -3.00 -8.11
C LEU A 53 3.54 -3.05 -6.98
N ARG A 54 2.64 -4.04 -6.97
CA ARG A 54 1.71 -4.24 -5.85
C ARG A 54 2.44 -4.56 -4.53
N GLY A 55 3.51 -5.34 -4.60
CA GLY A 55 4.37 -5.62 -3.45
C GLY A 55 5.11 -4.37 -2.94
N GLN A 56 5.58 -3.53 -3.85
CA GLN A 56 6.19 -2.24 -3.53
C GLN A 56 5.17 -1.30 -2.87
N LEU A 57 3.96 -1.17 -3.42
CA LEU A 57 2.87 -0.38 -2.84
C LEU A 57 2.51 -0.84 -1.42
N ALA A 58 2.33 -2.14 -1.21
CA ALA A 58 2.01 -2.68 0.11
C ALA A 58 3.15 -2.40 1.11
N SER A 59 4.40 -2.51 0.67
CA SER A 59 5.58 -2.20 1.49
C SER A 59 5.70 -0.72 1.81
N LEU A 60 5.42 0.15 0.85
CA LEU A 60 5.40 1.60 1.03
C LEU A 60 4.35 2.00 2.07
N LEU A 61 3.13 1.45 1.94
CA LEU A 61 2.04 1.70 2.88
C LEU A 61 2.38 1.23 4.30
N SER A 62 2.87 0.00 4.45
CA SER A 62 3.24 -0.50 5.78
C SER A 62 4.44 0.27 6.37
N GLN A 63 5.41 0.67 5.55
CA GLN A 63 6.53 1.48 5.99
C GLN A 63 6.06 2.85 6.49
N ARG A 64 5.10 3.48 5.81
CA ARG A 64 4.47 4.74 6.23
C ARG A 64 3.68 4.61 7.53
N LEU A 65 2.96 3.50 7.70
CA LEU A 65 2.07 3.30 8.85
C LEU A 65 2.81 2.76 10.09
N LEU A 66 3.67 1.76 9.91
CA LEU A 66 4.33 1.00 10.98
C LEU A 66 5.84 1.27 11.09
N GLY A 67 6.47 1.83 10.06
CA GLY A 67 7.93 1.95 10.02
C GLY A 67 8.65 0.66 9.63
N GLU A 68 7.93 -0.36 9.15
CA GLU A 68 8.48 -1.62 8.66
C GLU A 68 7.82 -2.03 7.32
N PRO A 69 8.55 -2.69 6.40
CA PRO A 69 8.04 -3.09 5.11
C PRO A 69 7.04 -4.26 5.21
N TRP A 70 6.32 -4.49 4.12
CA TRP A 70 5.34 -5.58 4.05
C TRP A 70 6.08 -6.92 4.16
N PRO A 71 5.58 -7.88 4.95
CA PRO A 71 6.26 -9.15 5.13
C PRO A 71 6.33 -9.90 3.79
N THR A 72 7.51 -10.41 3.47
CA THR A 72 7.68 -11.25 2.30
C THR A 72 7.03 -12.62 2.54
N TYR A 73 6.74 -13.36 1.46
CA TYR A 73 6.30 -14.75 1.60
C TYR A 73 7.29 -15.59 2.43
N GLY A 74 8.60 -15.31 2.33
CA GLY A 74 9.63 -15.98 3.13
C GLY A 74 9.55 -15.65 4.64
N ASP A 75 9.08 -14.46 5.00
CA ASP A 75 8.85 -14.05 6.38
C ASP A 75 7.65 -14.78 6.98
N ILE A 76 6.55 -14.81 6.24
CA ILE A 76 5.30 -15.49 6.59
C ILE A 76 5.56 -16.99 6.74
N ALA A 77 6.24 -17.61 5.77
CA ALA A 77 6.59 -19.03 5.80
C ALA A 77 7.51 -19.43 6.98
N ARG A 78 8.23 -18.46 7.58
CA ARG A 78 9.03 -18.65 8.79
C ARG A 78 8.24 -18.43 10.08
N GLY A 79 6.92 -18.25 9.99
CA GLY A 79 6.04 -18.05 11.13
C GLY A 79 6.20 -16.67 11.78
N LYS A 80 6.75 -15.67 11.09
CA LYS A 80 6.61 -14.29 11.55
C LYS A 80 5.12 -13.98 11.50
N GLY A 81 4.51 -13.80 12.67
CA GLY A 81 3.06 -13.77 12.86
C GLY A 81 2.37 -12.76 11.94
N GLU A 82 1.90 -13.25 10.79
CA GLU A 82 1.17 -12.50 9.77
C GLU A 82 -0.05 -11.81 10.40
N ASP A 83 -0.79 -12.54 11.23
CA ASP A 83 -1.90 -11.99 12.01
C ASP A 83 -1.47 -10.82 12.90
N ALA A 84 -0.34 -10.95 13.59
CA ALA A 84 0.18 -9.90 14.46
C ALA A 84 0.70 -8.69 13.67
N PHE A 85 1.21 -8.90 12.46
CA PHE A 85 1.56 -7.82 11.53
C PHE A 85 0.30 -7.08 11.07
N HIS A 86 -0.70 -7.82 10.58
CA HIS A 86 -1.97 -7.26 10.12
C HIS A 86 -2.68 -6.48 11.23
N GLN A 87 -2.74 -7.01 12.45
CA GLN A 87 -3.34 -6.31 13.58
C GLN A 87 -2.64 -4.99 13.90
N ARG A 88 -1.29 -4.97 13.92
CA ARG A 88 -0.54 -3.74 14.15
C ARG A 88 -0.80 -2.74 13.03
N LEU A 89 -0.79 -3.20 11.78
CA LEU A 89 -1.04 -2.36 10.61
C LEU A 89 -2.42 -1.72 10.68
N GLN A 90 -3.46 -2.50 10.94
CA GLN A 90 -4.84 -2.01 11.09
C GLN A 90 -4.94 -0.98 12.21
N GLN A 91 -4.33 -1.23 13.37
CA GLN A 91 -4.32 -0.26 14.48
C GLN A 91 -3.63 1.06 14.08
N ALA A 92 -2.50 0.99 13.39
CA ALA A 92 -1.79 2.17 12.91
C ALA A 92 -2.53 2.92 11.80
N ALA A 93 -3.29 2.20 10.98
CA ALA A 93 -4.13 2.72 9.92
C ALA A 93 -5.35 3.47 10.51
N ILE A 94 -6.06 2.86 11.46
CA ILE A 94 -7.19 3.48 12.17
C ILE A 94 -6.75 4.78 12.84
N ALA A 95 -5.60 4.78 13.52
CA ALA A 95 -5.06 5.98 14.17
C ALA A 95 -4.79 7.14 13.21
N ARG A 96 -4.65 6.86 11.90
CA ARG A 96 -4.43 7.85 10.84
C ARG A 96 -5.67 8.06 9.94
N GLY A 97 -6.82 7.50 10.32
CA GLY A 97 -8.10 7.72 9.62
C GLY A 97 -8.30 6.87 8.35
N TYR A 98 -7.59 5.76 8.23
CA TYR A 98 -7.83 4.78 7.15
C TYR A 98 -9.02 3.88 7.50
N GLU A 99 -9.76 3.45 6.47
CA GLU A 99 -10.82 2.47 6.64
C GLU A 99 -10.23 1.06 6.64
N VAL A 100 -10.62 0.25 7.63
CA VAL A 100 -10.24 -1.17 7.68
C VAL A 100 -11.37 -1.97 7.04
N VAL A 101 -11.05 -2.60 5.92
CA VAL A 101 -11.91 -3.57 5.24
C VAL A 101 -11.34 -4.93 5.61
N ALA A 102 -11.88 -5.55 6.66
CA ALA A 102 -11.42 -6.87 7.07
C ALA A 102 -11.46 -7.85 5.87
N PRO A 103 -10.46 -8.74 5.73
CA PRO A 103 -10.50 -9.78 4.71
C PRO A 103 -11.67 -10.75 4.92
#